data_AF-A0A379AJF6-F1
#
_entry.id   AF-A0A379AJF6-F1
#
_cell.length_a   1.000
_cell.length_b   1.000
_cell.length_c   1.000
_cell.angle_alpha   90.00
_cell.angle_beta   90.00
_cell.angle_gamma   90.00
#
_symmetry.space_group_name_H-M   'P 1'
#
loop_
_entity.id
_entity.type
_entity.pdbx_description
1 polymer ?
#
loop_
_entity_poly.entity_id
_entity_poly.type
_entity_poly.pdbx_seq_one_letter_code
_entity_poly.pdbx_strand_id
1 'polypeptide(L)'
;MLVSSNITMQFGSKPLFENISVKFGGGNRYGLIGANGSGKSTFMKILGGDLVPSGGNVSYDPNERIGKLRQDQFAFEQFSVLDTVYHGSP
;
A
#
# COMPACT_ATOMS: atom_id res chain seq x y z
N MET A 1 3.52 -0.48 -14.26
CA MET A 1 4.62 -0.56 -13.32
C MET A 1 4.41 0.45 -12.22
N LEU A 2 4.41 0.02 -10.96
CA LEU A 2 4.23 0.92 -9.80
C LEU A 2 5.56 1.60 -9.43
N VAL A 3 5.50 2.91 -9.18
CA VAL A 3 6.66 3.73 -8.81
C VAL A 3 6.28 4.66 -7.67
N SER A 4 7.11 4.73 -6.64
CA SER A 4 7.10 5.78 -5.63
C SER A 4 8.25 6.74 -5.89
N SER A 5 8.01 8.05 -5.78
CA SER A 5 9.03 9.09 -5.97
C SER A 5 9.02 10.05 -4.79
N ASN A 6 10.11 10.02 -4.03
CA ASN A 6 10.38 10.87 -2.87
C ASN A 6 9.23 10.87 -1.85
N ILE A 7 8.65 9.69 -1.60
CA ILE A 7 7.53 9.58 -0.67
C ILE A 7 8.00 9.91 0.75
N THR A 8 7.34 10.91 1.32
CA THR A 8 7.56 11.38 2.69
C THR A 8 6.22 11.37 3.42
N MET A 9 6.22 10.89 4.65
CA MET A 9 5.05 10.93 5.52
C MET A 9 5.43 11.47 6.89
N GLN A 10 4.68 12.45 7.37
CA GLN A 10 4.89 13.10 8.66
C GLN A 10 3.58 13.17 9.43
N PHE A 11 3.66 12.89 10.74
CA PHE A 11 2.57 13.09 11.68
C PHE A 11 3.03 14.08 12.75
N GLY A 12 2.40 15.25 12.83
CA GLY A 12 2.82 16.31 13.74
C GLY A 12 4.19 16.87 13.35
N SER A 13 5.14 16.93 14.28
CA SER A 13 6.43 17.59 14.10
C SER A 13 7.58 16.67 13.67
N LYS A 14 7.38 15.34 13.64
CA LYS A 14 8.43 14.38 13.28
C LYS A 14 8.04 13.56 12.06
N PRO A 15 8.91 13.42 11.06
CA PRO A 15 8.67 12.53 9.94
C PRO A 15 8.63 11.07 10.43
N LEU A 16 7.70 10.29 9.87
CA LEU A 16 7.65 8.84 10.04
C LEU A 16 8.69 8.16 9.13
N PHE A 17 8.81 8.64 7.90
CA PHE A 17 9.86 8.32 6.93
C PHE A 17 9.95 9.40 5.86
N GLU A 18 11.08 9.47 5.18
CA GLU A 18 11.38 10.51 4.20
C GLU A 18 12.02 9.91 2.94
N ASN A 19 11.71 10.51 1.78
CA ASN A 19 12.40 10.28 0.51
C ASN A 19 12.42 8.81 0.02
N ILE A 20 11.33 8.06 0.23
CA ILE A 20 11.23 6.70 -0.28
C ILE A 20 10.95 6.71 -1.79
N SER A 21 11.97 6.33 -2.57
CA SER A 21 11.90 6.19 -4.03
C SER A 21 12.16 4.74 -4.45
N VAL A 22 11.15 4.07 -4.99
CA VAL A 22 11.20 2.65 -5.36
C VAL A 22 10.43 2.41 -6.66
N LYS A 23 11.01 1.58 -7.52
CA LYS A 23 10.39 1.10 -8.76
C LYS A 23 10.06 -0.38 -8.61
N PHE A 24 8.77 -0.71 -8.65
CA PHE A 24 8.26 -2.07 -8.55
C PHE A 24 8.05 -2.63 -9.96
N GLY A 25 9.02 -3.42 -10.43
CA GLY A 25 8.97 -4.07 -11.74
C GLY A 25 8.06 -5.29 -11.76
N GLY A 26 7.41 -5.53 -12.89
CA GLY A 26 6.56 -6.70 -13.11
C GLY A 26 7.32 -8.02 -12.96
N GLY A 27 6.63 -9.06 -12.49
CA GLY A 27 7.20 -10.40 -12.28
C GLY A 27 8.00 -10.56 -10.97
N ASN A 28 8.28 -9.46 -10.26
CA ASN A 28 9.01 -9.49 -9.00
C ASN A 28 8.09 -9.64 -7.79
N ARG A 29 8.64 -10.24 -6.72
CA ARG A 29 8.02 -10.28 -5.39
C ARG A 29 8.85 -9.44 -4.44
N TYR A 30 8.19 -8.52 -3.73
CA TYR A 30 8.85 -7.58 -2.82
C TYR A 30 8.40 -7.81 -1.39
N GLY A 31 9.35 -7.84 -0.46
CA GLY A 31 9.09 -7.89 0.98
C GLY A 31 9.42 -6.55 1.63
N LEU A 32 8.44 -5.93 2.30
CA LEU A 32 8.66 -4.74 3.11
C LEU A 32 8.88 -5.14 4.58
N ILE A 33 10.11 -5.01 5.05
CA ILE A 33 10.51 -5.39 6.42
C ILE A 33 10.95 -4.17 7.23
N GLY A 34 10.96 -4.31 8.56
CA GLY A 34 11.36 -3.24 9.48
C GLY A 34 10.70 -3.40 10.85
N ALA A 35 11.19 -2.69 11.86
CA ALA A 35 10.66 -2.73 13.23
C ALA A 35 9.19 -2.28 13.31
N ASN A 36 8.49 -2.65 14.38
CA ASN A 36 7.15 -2.13 14.63
C ASN A 36 7.19 -0.59 14.78
N GLY A 37 6.21 0.09 14.19
CA GLY A 37 6.20 1.56 14.14
C GLY A 37 7.05 2.19 13.04
N SER A 38 7.83 1.43 12.26
CA SER A 38 8.66 1.98 11.17
C SER A 38 7.87 2.50 9.95
N GLY A 39 6.54 2.51 10.02
CA GLY A 39 5.68 3.05 8.96
C GLY A 39 5.33 2.10 7.81
N LYS A 40 5.60 0.79 7.91
CA LYS A 40 5.29 -0.20 6.86
C LYS A 40 3.83 -0.15 6.38
N SER A 41 2.88 -0.27 7.31
CA SER A 41 1.45 -0.22 6.98
C SER A 41 1.04 1.14 6.43
N THR A 42 1.68 2.23 6.88
CA THR A 42 1.46 3.59 6.37
C THR A 42 1.94 3.71 4.91
N PHE A 43 3.13 3.21 4.61
CA PHE A 43 3.66 3.18 3.25
C PHE A 43 2.80 2.32 2.32
N MET A 44 2.32 1.15 2.78
CA MET A 44 1.37 0.33 2.01
C MET A 44 0.01 1.00 1.79
N LYS A 45 -0.45 1.84 2.72
CA LYS A 45 -1.66 2.68 2.50
C LYS A 45 -1.42 3.75 1.44
N ILE A 46 -0.24 4.38 1.44
CA ILE A 46 0.15 5.37 0.43
C ILE A 46 0.26 4.74 -0.96
N LEU A 47 0.95 3.62 -1.09
CA LEU A 47 1.05 2.89 -2.36
C LEU A 47 -0.33 2.46 -2.87
N GLY A 48 -1.24 2.07 -1.97
CA GLY A 48 -2.61 1.68 -2.30
C GLY A 48 -3.58 2.83 -2.54
N GLY A 49 -3.15 4.10 -2.38
CA GLY A 49 -4.01 5.27 -2.53
C GLY A 49 -4.96 5.54 -1.35
N ASP A 50 -4.91 4.74 -0.28
CA ASP A 50 -5.75 4.92 0.92
C ASP A 50 -5.28 6.10 1.80
N LEU A 51 -4.06 6.58 1.58
CA LEU A 51 -3.46 7.66 2.37
C LEU A 51 -2.63 8.58 1.46
N VAL A 52 -2.90 9.87 1.53
CA VAL A 52 -2.13 10.89 0.80
C VAL A 52 -0.80 11.11 1.54
N PRO A 53 0.36 11.03 0.86
CA PRO A 53 1.65 11.32 1.48
C PRO A 53 1.79 12.80 1.79
N SER A 54 2.65 13.16 2.75
CA SER A 54 2.98 14.55 3.04
C SER A 54 3.83 15.19 1.92
N GLY A 55 4.54 14.37 1.13
CA GLY A 55 5.31 14.80 -0.02
C GLY A 55 5.64 13.65 -0.97
N GLY A 56 6.01 14.01 -2.20
CA GLY A 56 6.26 13.04 -3.27
C GLY A 56 4.98 12.53 -3.93
N ASN A 57 5.11 11.52 -4.78
CA ASN A 57 3.98 10.94 -5.50
C ASN A 57 4.14 9.42 -5.75
N VAL A 58 3.01 8.76 -5.94
CA VAL A 58 2.92 7.39 -6.43
C VAL A 58 2.30 7.43 -7.83
N SER A 59 2.88 6.68 -8.77
CA SER A 59 2.38 6.52 -10.13
C SER A 59 2.42 5.05 -10.54
N TYR A 60 1.49 4.64 -11.39
CA TYR A 60 1.47 3.33 -12.02
C TYR A 60 1.07 3.46 -13.49
N ASP A 61 1.30 2.42 -14.28
CA ASP A 61 1.00 2.48 -15.71
C ASP A 61 -0.53 2.56 -15.92
N PRO A 62 -1.01 3.25 -16.97
CA PRO A 62 -2.44 3.49 -17.19
C PRO A 62 -3.33 2.24 -17.21
N ASN A 63 -2.77 1.08 -17.57
CA ASN A 63 -3.49 -0.20 -17.69
C ASN A 63 -3.26 -1.12 -16.48
N GLU A 64 -2.65 -0.63 -15.40
CA GLU A 64 -2.49 -1.40 -14.18
C GLU A 64 -3.53 -0.99 -13.12
N ARG A 65 -3.93 -1.99 -12.32
CA ARG A 65 -4.78 -1.81 -11.16
C ARG A 65 -4.05 -2.24 -9.90
N ILE A 66 -4.26 -1.49 -8.82
CA ILE A 66 -3.79 -1.89 -7.49
C ILE A 66 -4.90 -2.68 -6.78
N GLY A 67 -4.59 -3.94 -6.45
CA GLY A 67 -5.36 -4.77 -5.54
C GLY A 67 -4.73 -4.75 -4.15
N LYS A 68 -5.56 -4.68 -3.09
CA LYS A 68 -5.07 -4.65 -1.72
C LYS A 68 -5.88 -5.59 -0.83
N LEU A 69 -5.18 -6.48 -0.13
CA LEU A 69 -5.74 -7.23 0.98
C LEU A 69 -5.65 -6.38 2.25
N ARG A 70 -6.79 -6.17 2.91
CA ARG A 70 -6.84 -5.45 4.19
C ARG A 70 -6.36 -6.36 5.31
N GLN A 71 -5.81 -5.75 6.37
CA GLN A 71 -5.33 -6.50 7.55
C GLN A 71 -6.50 -7.02 8.43
N ASP A 72 -7.71 -6.52 8.20
CA ASP A 72 -8.90 -6.95 8.93
C ASP A 72 -9.33 -8.35 8.47
N GLN A 73 -9.05 -9.33 9.33
CA GLN A 73 -9.35 -10.74 9.09
C GLN A 73 -10.83 -11.09 9.35
N PHE A 74 -11.56 -10.20 10.02
CA PHE A 74 -12.94 -10.42 10.44
C PHE A 74 -13.97 -9.73 9.53
N ALA A 75 -13.50 -8.99 8.52
CA ALA A 75 -14.34 -8.17 7.65
C ALA A 75 -15.45 -8.94 6.91
N PHE A 76 -15.38 -10.27 6.84
CA PHE A 76 -16.30 -11.10 6.05
C PHE A 76 -16.82 -12.35 6.79
N GLU A 77 -16.78 -12.40 8.13
CA GLU A 77 -17.22 -13.59 8.90
C GLU A 77 -18.68 -14.00 8.66
N GLN A 78 -19.52 -13.06 8.23
CA GLN A 78 -20.92 -13.28 7.91
C GLN A 78 -21.18 -13.90 6.53
N PHE A 79 -20.13 -14.12 5.73
CA PHE A 79 -20.23 -14.67 4.38
C PHE A 79 -19.55 -16.04 4.30
N SER A 80 -20.00 -16.88 3.37
CA SER A 80 -19.24 -18.09 3.05
C SER A 80 -17.89 -17.71 2.42
N VAL A 81 -16.93 -18.64 2.44
CA VAL A 81 -15.62 -18.43 1.78
C VAL A 81 -15.82 -18.14 0.29
N LEU A 82 -16.72 -18.86 -0.36
CA LEU A 82 -17.02 -18.70 -1.78
C LEU A 82 -17.57 -17.30 -2.07
N ASP A 83 -18.54 -16.84 -1.28
CA ASP A 83 -19.12 -15.51 -1.44
C ASP A 83 -18.05 -14.44 -1.23
N THR A 84 -17.21 -14.57 -0.20
CA THR A 84 -16.12 -13.62 0.07
C THR A 84 -15.17 -13.47 -1.13
N VAL A 85 -14.82 -14.57 -1.80
CA VAL A 85 -13.99 -14.54 -3.01
C VAL A 85 -14.71 -13.83 -4.16
N TYR A 86 -16.01 -14.09 -4.36
CA TYR A 86 -16.81 -13.41 -5.38
C TYR A 86 -17.03 -11.92 -5.13
N HIS A 87 -16.97 -11.47 -3.86
CA HIS A 87 -17.04 -10.04 -3.52
C HIS A 87 -15.74 -9.28 -3.83
N GLY A 88 -14.64 -9.99 -4.11
CA GLY A 88 -13.42 -9.38 -4.60
C GLY A 88 -13.69 -8.61 -5.89
N SER A 89 -13.17 -7.38 -5.99
CA SER A 89 -13.30 -6.64 -7.25
C SER A 89 -12.53 -7.34 -8.39
N PRO A 90 -13.03 -7.30 -9.64
CA PRO A 90 -12.37 -7.91 -10.80
C PRO A 90 -10.99 -7.33 -11.12
#